data_AF-A0A958GE31-F1
#
_entry.id   AF-A0A958GE31-F1
#
_cell.length_a   1.000
_cell.length_b   1.000
_cell.length_c   1.000
_cell.angle_alpha   90.00
_cell.angle_beta   90.00
_cell.angle_gamma   90.00
#
_symmetry.space_group_name_H-M   'P 1'
#
loop_
_entity.id
_entity.type
_entity.pdbx_description
1 polymer ?
#
loop_
_entity_poly.entity_id
_entity_poly.type
_entity_poly.pdbx_seq_one_letter_code
_entity_poly.pdbx_strand_id
1 'polypeptide(L)'
;MANRPDITPEMQAARDKLFRDLGEGLPGASEQTTNLSNTSLSQATLRLKTILGKNYFGAEDYQAIFRRGVDKVPKIPASVTPELLNSKCPMAEDGRLIKDTHRLVLVPRLLGTDEFTIMWLKEHA
;
A
#
# COMPACT_ATOMS: atom_id res chain seq x y z
N MET A 1 -8.24 -28.42 23.01
CA MET A 1 -9.42 -28.16 22.15
C MET A 1 -10.19 -27.01 22.79
N ALA A 2 -10.15 -25.81 22.19
CA ALA A 2 -10.80 -24.63 22.77
C ALA A 2 -12.26 -24.54 22.29
N ASN A 3 -13.19 -24.47 23.24
CA ASN A 3 -14.63 -24.30 23.00
C ASN A 3 -14.92 -22.96 22.32
N ARG A 4 -15.59 -22.98 21.17
CA ARG A 4 -16.24 -21.79 20.59
C ARG A 4 -17.54 -21.53 21.37
N PRO A 5 -17.84 -20.29 21.79
CA PRO A 5 -19.13 -19.99 22.39
C PRO A 5 -20.20 -20.02 21.28
N ASP A 6 -21.20 -20.89 21.44
CA ASP A 6 -22.39 -20.91 20.59
C ASP A 6 -23.18 -19.61 20.80
N ILE A 7 -23.42 -18.88 19.72
CA ILE A 7 -24.28 -17.69 19.73
C ILE A 7 -25.71 -18.17 19.88
N THR A 8 -26.38 -17.76 20.97
CA THR A 8 -27.77 -18.16 21.21
C THR A 8 -28.70 -17.49 20.19
N PRO A 9 -29.85 -18.12 19.84
CA PRO A 9 -30.80 -17.55 18.90
C PRO A 9 -31.31 -16.15 19.29
N GLU A 10 -31.35 -15.87 20.60
CA GLU A 10 -31.72 -14.55 21.13
C GLU A 10 -30.68 -13.47 20.82
N MET A 11 -29.39 -13.81 20.89
CA MET A 11 -28.31 -12.89 20.51
C MET A 11 -28.32 -12.61 19.00
N GLN A 12 -28.67 -13.61 18.19
CA GLN A 12 -28.84 -13.45 16.76
C GLN A 12 -30.03 -12.51 16.44
N ALA A 13 -31.15 -12.69 17.14
CA ALA A 13 -32.33 -11.83 16.98
C ALA A 13 -32.07 -10.38 17.44
N ALA A 14 -31.31 -10.18 18.52
CA ALA A 14 -30.91 -8.86 19.00
C ALA A 14 -30.02 -8.13 17.99
N ARG A 15 -29.09 -8.84 17.34
CA ARG A 15 -28.26 -8.29 16.25
C ARG A 15 -29.12 -7.85 15.07
N ASP A 16 -30.03 -8.72 14.61
CA ASP A 16 -30.84 -8.43 13.43
C ASP A 16 -31.89 -7.33 13.71
N LYS A 17 -32.32 -7.16 14.97
CA LYS A 17 -33.13 -6.02 15.41
C LYS A 17 -32.32 -4.72 15.41
N LEU A 18 -31.07 -4.74 15.89
CA LEU A 18 -30.18 -3.58 15.86
C LEU A 18 -29.92 -3.10 14.42
N PHE A 19 -29.72 -4.03 13.49
CA PHE A 19 -29.53 -3.69 12.07
C PHE A 19 -30.79 -3.11 11.40
N ARG A 20 -31.99 -3.55 11.81
CA ARG A 20 -33.25 -2.98 11.31
C ARG A 20 -33.54 -1.59 11.90
N ASP A 21 -33.32 -1.41 13.20
CA ASP A 21 -33.56 -0.12 13.87
C ASP A 21 -32.60 0.98 13.37
N LEU A 22 -31.43 0.61 12.83
CA LEU A 22 -30.47 1.52 12.18
C LEU A 22 -30.73 1.72 10.67
N GLY A 23 -31.71 1.02 10.09
CA GLY A 23 -31.91 0.91 8.64
C GLY A 23 -33.01 1.78 8.03
N GLU A 24 -33.75 2.56 8.82
CA GLU A 24 -34.91 3.31 8.32
C GLU A 24 -34.68 4.83 8.40
N GLY A 25 -34.12 5.39 7.31
CA GLY A 25 -34.57 6.69 6.78
C GLY A 25 -33.77 7.96 7.10
N LEU A 26 -32.79 8.30 6.25
CA LEU A 26 -32.56 9.68 5.76
C LEU A 26 -32.04 9.64 4.30
N PRO A 27 -32.70 10.28 3.32
CA PRO A 27 -32.18 10.37 1.96
C PRO A 27 -31.25 11.58 1.86
N GLY A 28 -29.99 11.34 1.53
CA GLY A 28 -29.04 12.39 1.16
C GLY A 28 -28.03 12.76 2.25
N ALA A 29 -27.01 11.93 2.42
CA ALA A 29 -25.69 12.35 2.84
C ALA A 29 -24.68 11.27 2.41
N SER A 30 -23.91 11.58 1.37
CA SER A 30 -22.70 10.85 1.03
C SER A 30 -21.72 11.00 2.19
N GLU A 31 -21.36 9.92 2.89
CA GLU A 31 -20.18 9.89 3.77
C GLU A 31 -19.82 8.42 4.06
N GLN A 32 -18.93 7.80 3.30
CA GLN A 32 -17.48 7.88 3.54
C GLN A 32 -17.06 7.64 5.00
N THR A 33 -17.32 6.44 5.52
CA THR A 33 -16.62 5.97 6.71
C THR A 33 -16.21 4.51 6.53
N THR A 34 -14.94 4.32 6.11
CA THR A 34 -14.03 3.15 6.34
C THR A 34 -12.90 2.99 5.31
N ASN A 35 -12.59 4.01 4.46
CA ASN A 35 -11.49 3.91 3.47
C ASN A 35 -10.42 5.00 3.54
N LEU A 36 -10.23 5.67 4.68
CA LEU A 36 -9.22 6.73 4.80
C LEU A 36 -7.77 6.21 4.96
N SER A 37 -7.56 4.95 5.33
CA SER A 37 -6.22 4.36 5.47
C SER A 37 -5.64 3.77 4.18
N ASN A 38 -6.47 3.16 3.33
CA ASN A 38 -6.03 2.55 2.06
C ASN A 38 -5.94 3.57 0.91
N THR A 39 -6.71 4.65 0.97
CA THR A 39 -6.67 5.70 -0.06
C THR A 39 -5.41 6.56 0.07
N SER A 40 -4.93 6.84 1.29
CA SER A 40 -3.74 7.68 1.50
C SER A 40 -2.42 6.98 1.11
N LEU A 41 -2.28 5.69 1.44
CA LEU A 41 -1.12 4.88 1.04
C LEU A 41 -1.06 4.70 -0.49
N SER A 42 -2.21 4.49 -1.14
CA SER A 42 -2.27 4.43 -2.61
C SER A 42 -1.99 5.79 -3.24
N GLN A 43 -2.41 6.90 -2.65
CA GLN A 43 -2.16 8.24 -3.19
C GLN A 43 -0.68 8.65 -3.12
N ALA A 44 0.00 8.40 -1.99
CA ALA A 44 1.43 8.69 -1.86
C ALA A 44 2.27 7.84 -2.83
N THR A 45 1.92 6.55 -2.95
CA THR A 45 2.56 5.63 -3.88
C THR A 45 2.35 6.05 -5.33
N LEU A 46 1.12 6.41 -5.70
CA LEU A 46 0.79 6.89 -7.04
C LEU A 46 1.53 8.19 -7.38
N ARG A 47 1.58 9.14 -6.44
CA ARG A 47 2.33 10.40 -6.63
C ARG A 47 3.81 10.14 -6.89
N LEU A 48 4.45 9.27 -6.10
CA LEU A 48 5.86 8.94 -6.32
C LEU A 48 6.09 8.21 -7.63
N LYS A 49 5.22 7.26 -8.00
CA LYS A 49 5.28 6.58 -9.29
C LYS A 49 5.18 7.57 -10.44
N THR A 50 4.33 8.59 -10.34
CA THR A 50 4.23 9.66 -11.36
C THR A 50 5.50 10.51 -11.44
N ILE A 51 6.14 10.84 -10.31
CA ILE A 51 7.36 11.68 -10.28
C ILE A 51 8.58 10.90 -10.80
N LEU A 52 8.73 9.65 -10.37
CA LEU A 52 9.90 8.82 -10.65
C LEU A 52 9.76 8.03 -11.96
N GLY A 53 8.54 7.79 -12.44
CA GLY A 53 8.28 7.01 -13.64
C GLY A 53 8.98 5.64 -13.61
N LYS A 54 9.85 5.39 -14.60
CA LYS A 54 10.64 4.15 -14.71
C LYS A 54 11.62 3.92 -13.55
N ASN A 55 11.95 4.96 -12.79
CA ASN A 55 12.86 4.89 -11.65
C ASN A 55 12.14 4.53 -10.33
N TYR A 56 10.87 4.16 -10.39
CA TYR A 56 10.14 3.59 -9.27
C TYR A 56 10.02 2.07 -9.46
N PHE A 57 10.22 1.30 -8.38
CA PHE A 57 9.97 -0.13 -8.35
C PHE A 57 9.18 -0.50 -7.10
N GLY A 58 7.95 -0.98 -7.31
CA GLY A 58 6.99 -1.26 -6.25
C GLY A 58 6.24 -2.57 -6.45
N ALA A 59 5.15 -2.73 -5.70
CA ALA A 59 4.40 -4.00 -5.62
C ALA A 59 3.92 -4.54 -6.97
N GLU A 60 3.52 -3.65 -7.88
CA GLU A 60 3.10 -4.01 -9.24
C GLU A 60 4.24 -4.65 -10.05
N ASP A 61 5.47 -4.14 -9.89
CA ASP A 61 6.64 -4.64 -10.61
C ASP A 61 7.03 -6.03 -10.13
N TYR A 62 6.90 -6.31 -8.83
CA TYR A 62 7.14 -7.66 -8.32
C TYR A 62 6.15 -8.69 -8.88
N GLN A 63 4.87 -8.33 -8.98
CA GLN A 63 3.87 -9.20 -9.60
C GLN A 63 4.18 -9.43 -11.09
N ALA A 64 4.67 -8.41 -11.79
CA ALA A 64 5.03 -8.51 -13.20
C ALA A 64 6.24 -9.43 -13.43
N ILE A 65 7.31 -9.27 -12.65
CA ILE A 65 8.60 -9.95 -12.84
C ILE A 65 8.60 -11.33 -12.19
N PHE A 66 8.22 -11.43 -10.92
CA PHE A 66 8.32 -12.65 -10.13
C PHE A 66 7.01 -13.45 -10.11
N ARG A 67 5.95 -12.94 -10.75
CA ARG A 67 4.60 -13.54 -10.76
C ARG A 67 4.03 -13.77 -9.35
N ARG A 68 4.46 -12.96 -8.39
CA ARG A 68 4.08 -13.08 -6.98
C ARG A 68 3.68 -11.73 -6.39
N GLY A 69 2.63 -11.78 -5.57
CA GLY A 69 2.12 -10.61 -4.87
C GLY A 69 3.02 -10.22 -3.72
N VAL A 70 3.03 -8.94 -3.40
CA VAL A 70 3.61 -8.42 -2.16
C VAL A 70 2.56 -8.50 -1.06
N ASP A 71 2.90 -9.12 0.08
CA ASP A 71 1.97 -9.26 1.21
C ASP A 71 1.61 -7.89 1.81
N LYS A 72 2.63 -7.06 1.98
CA LYS A 72 2.58 -5.76 2.63
C LYS A 72 3.57 -4.83 1.94
N VAL A 73 3.00 -3.81 1.30
CA VAL A 73 3.82 -2.77 0.67
C VAL A 73 4.57 -1.98 1.75
N PRO A 74 5.91 -1.89 1.66
CA PRO A 74 6.69 -1.05 2.55
C PRO A 74 6.19 0.40 2.51
N LYS A 75 6.11 1.04 3.68
CA LYS A 75 5.80 2.46 3.74
C LYS A 75 6.98 3.24 3.17
N ILE A 76 6.66 4.25 2.36
CA ILE A 76 7.62 5.22 1.88
C ILE A 76 8.09 6.05 3.09
N PRO A 77 9.42 6.21 3.31
CA PRO A 77 9.93 7.08 4.37
C PRO A 77 9.46 8.53 4.16
N ALA A 78 9.08 9.21 5.24
CA ALA A 78 8.60 10.61 5.17
C ALA A 78 9.67 11.60 4.64
N SER A 79 10.95 11.21 4.70
CA SER A 79 12.07 11.97 4.13
C SER A 79 12.11 11.95 2.60
N VAL A 80 11.41 11.02 1.95
CA VAL A 80 11.30 10.97 0.48
C VAL A 80 10.19 11.91 0.04
N THR A 81 10.53 13.18 -0.11
CA THR A 81 9.58 14.23 -0.52
C THR A 81 9.73 14.59 -2.00
N PRO A 82 8.69 15.19 -2.62
CA PRO A 82 8.81 15.72 -3.98
C PRO A 82 9.94 16.72 -4.16
N GLU A 83 10.22 17.55 -3.14
CA GLU A 83 11.28 18.55 -3.17
C GLU A 83 12.66 17.88 -3.22
N LEU A 84 12.86 16.82 -2.42
CA LEU A 84 14.08 16.02 -2.48
C LEU A 84 14.26 15.40 -3.86
N LEU A 85 13.21 14.80 -4.41
CA LEU A 85 13.27 14.13 -5.73
C LEU A 85 13.55 15.11 -6.88
N ASN A 86 13.12 16.36 -6.77
CA ASN A 86 13.40 17.42 -7.75
C ASN A 86 14.66 18.24 -7.41
N SER A 87 15.41 17.88 -6.37
CA SER A 87 16.71 18.51 -6.07
C SER A 87 17.83 17.89 -6.92
N LYS A 88 18.94 18.64 -7.06
CA LYS A 88 20.13 18.15 -7.76
C LYS A 88 20.74 16.96 -7.02
N CYS A 89 21.15 15.94 -7.77
CA CYS A 89 21.85 14.81 -7.23
C CYS A 89 23.30 15.21 -6.89
N PRO A 90 23.76 15.02 -5.64
CA PRO A 90 25.12 15.38 -5.24
C PRO A 90 26.19 14.48 -5.87
N MET A 91 25.80 13.29 -6.36
CA MET A 91 26.69 12.35 -7.04
C MET A 91 26.71 12.55 -8.56
N ALA A 92 25.77 13.32 -9.11
CA ALA A 92 25.72 13.61 -10.53
C ALA A 92 26.36 14.98 -10.80
N GLU A 93 27.59 14.98 -11.31
CA GLU A 93 28.36 16.20 -11.59
C GLU A 93 27.74 17.07 -12.69
N ASP A 94 26.80 16.53 -13.45
CA ASP A 94 26.08 17.19 -14.54
C ASP A 94 24.81 17.94 -14.09
N GLY A 95 24.52 17.97 -12.79
CA GLY A 95 23.38 18.69 -12.24
C GLY A 95 22.02 18.02 -12.47
N ARG A 96 21.99 16.75 -12.89
CA ARG A 96 20.75 15.97 -12.97
C ARG A 96 20.07 15.85 -11.60
N LEU A 97 18.76 15.65 -11.64
CA LEU A 97 17.94 15.55 -10.43
C LEU A 97 17.98 14.15 -9.82
N ILE A 98 17.67 14.05 -8.52
CA ILE A 98 17.63 12.75 -7.82
C ILE A 98 16.65 11.80 -8.50
N LYS A 99 15.45 12.27 -8.90
CA LYS A 99 14.44 11.43 -9.58
C LYS A 99 14.92 10.80 -10.90
N ASP A 100 15.88 11.44 -11.57
CA ASP A 100 16.37 11.01 -12.89
C ASP A 100 17.57 10.07 -12.78
N THR A 101 18.24 10.07 -11.62
CA THR A 101 19.53 9.39 -11.39
C THR A 101 19.40 8.20 -10.44
N HIS A 102 18.41 8.21 -9.55
CA HIS A 102 18.24 7.19 -8.51
C HIS A 102 16.97 6.39 -8.73
N ARG A 103 17.05 5.08 -8.51
CA ARG A 103 15.90 4.18 -8.51
C ARG A 103 15.41 3.95 -7.08
N LEU A 104 14.16 4.29 -6.80
CA LEU A 104 13.51 3.95 -5.53
C LEU A 104 12.93 2.54 -5.64
N VAL A 105 13.44 1.63 -4.81
CA VAL A 105 12.99 0.24 -4.75
C VAL A 105 12.33 -0.02 -3.40
N LEU A 106 11.04 -0.37 -3.42
CA LEU A 106 10.35 -0.84 -2.22
C LEU A 106 10.65 -2.32 -2.03
N VAL A 107 11.45 -2.66 -1.02
CA VAL A 107 11.81 -4.05 -0.72
C VAL A 107 10.81 -4.62 0.28
N PRO A 108 9.89 -5.52 -0.13
CA PRO A 108 8.96 -6.14 0.80
C PRO A 108 9.68 -7.13 1.70
N ARG A 109 9.07 -7.45 2.85
CA ARG A 109 9.57 -8.53 3.69
C ARG A 109 9.28 -9.89 3.06
N LEU A 110 8.07 -10.05 2.51
CA LEU A 110 7.61 -11.30 1.91
C LEU A 110 7.14 -11.08 0.48
N LEU A 111 7.40 -12.08 -0.36
CA LEU A 111 6.88 -12.18 -1.72
C LEU A 111 6.06 -13.46 -1.85
N GLY A 112 4.75 -13.35 -1.65
CA GLY A 112 3.88 -14.47 -1.33
C GLY A 112 4.18 -14.98 0.08
N THR A 113 4.63 -16.23 0.19
CA THR A 113 5.00 -16.88 1.47
C THR A 113 6.50 -16.87 1.75
N ASP A 114 7.31 -16.48 0.77
CA ASP A 114 8.77 -16.59 0.87
C ASP A 114 9.39 -15.27 1.31
N GLU A 115 10.44 -15.35 2.15
CA GLU A 115 11.21 -14.18 2.54
C GLU A 115 11.95 -13.60 1.34
N PHE A 116 11.74 -12.32 1.11
CA PHE A 116 12.39 -11.62 0.01
C PHE A 116 13.71 -11.01 0.49
N THR A 117 14.78 -11.28 -0.25
CA THR A 117 16.08 -10.63 -0.03
C THR A 117 16.47 -9.86 -1.28
N ILE A 118 17.22 -8.77 -1.11
CA ILE A 118 17.63 -7.91 -2.24
C ILE A 118 18.45 -8.67 -3.31
N MET A 119 19.03 -9.81 -2.96
CA MET A 119 19.71 -10.73 -3.87
C MET A 119 18.82 -11.19 -5.02
N TRP A 120 17.52 -11.38 -4.76
CA TRP A 120 16.55 -11.80 -5.78
C TRP A 120 16.42 -10.77 -6.91
N LEU A 121 16.58 -9.47 -6.62
CA LEU A 121 16.58 -8.44 -7.66
C LEU A 121 17.80 -8.57 -8.56
N LYS A 122 18.97 -8.89 -8.02
CA LYS A 122 20.20 -9.02 -8.83
C LYS A 122 20.15 -10.21 -9.78
N GLU A 123 19.45 -11.27 -9.40
CA GLU A 123 19.36 -12.50 -10.19
C GLU A 123 18.31 -12.42 -11.31
N HIS A 124 17.38 -11.47 -11.25
CA HIS A 124 16.20 -11.43 -12.13
C HIS A 124 15.88 -10.04 -12.74
N ALA A 125 16.71 -9.01 -12.51
CA ALA A 125 16.57 -7.67 -13.08
C ALA A 125 17.67 -7.37 -14.10
#